data_AF-A0A559ID46-F1
#
_entry.id   AF-A0A559ID46-F1
#
_cell.length_a   1.000
_cell.length_b   1.000
_cell.length_c   1.000
_cell.angle_alpha   90.00
_cell.angle_beta   90.00
_cell.angle_gamma   90.00
#
_symmetry.space_group_name_H-M   'P 1'
#
loop_
_entity.id
_entity.type
_entity.pdbx_description
1 polymer ?
#
loop_
_entity_poly.entity_id
_entity_poly.type
_entity_poly.pdbx_seq_one_letter_code
_entity_poly.pdbx_strand_id
1 'polypeptide(L)'
;MTPEPTKEGMIEGYITLGHEGGGSLRHFVSGEKVHAGSYIEVKFGDGWIKGRYEWSFCQGDPIQIRSGRNESFYINEGSLVRIRN
;
A
#
# COMPACT_ATOMS: atom_id res chain seq x y z
N MET A 1 -7.57 -16.56 14.66
CA MET A 1 -6.31 -16.38 13.92
C MET A 1 -5.67 -15.12 14.45
N THR A 2 -4.52 -15.25 15.10
CA THR A 2 -3.79 -14.11 15.66
C THR A 2 -2.93 -13.53 14.55
N PRO A 3 -2.95 -12.21 14.27
CA PRO A 3 -2.04 -11.64 13.28
C PRO A 3 -0.61 -11.89 13.76
N GLU A 4 0.20 -12.56 12.93
CA GLU A 4 1.63 -12.69 13.16
C GLU A 4 2.23 -11.27 13.28
N PRO A 5 3.21 -11.05 14.18
CA PRO A 5 3.83 -9.75 14.30
C PRO A 5 4.54 -9.42 12.98
N THR A 6 3.90 -8.56 12.21
CA THR A 6 4.52 -7.78 11.16
C THR A 6 5.76 -7.13 11.74
N LYS A 7 6.85 -7.17 10.96
CA LYS A 7 8.10 -6.41 11.14
C LYS A 7 7.83 -5.13 11.93
N GLU A 8 8.38 -5.02 13.15
CA GLU A 8 7.94 -4.06 14.20
C GLU A 8 7.41 -2.72 13.64
N GLY A 9 6.15 -2.41 13.97
CA GLY A 9 5.50 -1.15 13.59
C GLY A 9 4.94 -1.07 12.16
N MET A 10 4.90 -2.20 11.43
CA MET A 10 4.21 -2.27 10.14
C MET A 10 2.79 -2.82 10.28
N ILE A 11 1.88 -2.36 9.41
CA ILE A 11 0.51 -2.87 9.30
C ILE A 11 0.42 -3.65 8.01
N GLU A 12 0.06 -4.94 8.10
CA GLU A 12 -0.17 -5.80 6.94
C GLU A 12 -1.66 -5.84 6.60
N GLY A 13 -1.96 -5.85 5.31
CA GLY A 13 -3.30 -6.06 4.80
C GLY A 13 -3.35 -5.90 3.29
N TYR A 14 -4.52 -6.17 2.73
CA TYR A 14 -4.78 -5.88 1.33
C TYR A 14 -5.00 -4.38 1.14
N ILE A 15 -4.33 -3.80 0.14
CA ILE A 15 -4.55 -2.39 -0.20
C ILE A 15 -5.88 -2.24 -0.95
N THR A 16 -6.75 -1.36 -0.46
CA THR A 16 -8.09 -1.15 -1.03
C THR A 16 -8.39 0.33 -1.17
N LEU A 17 -9.12 0.72 -2.21
CA LEU A 17 -9.65 2.07 -2.33
C LEU A 17 -10.91 2.24 -1.48
N GLY A 18 -11.00 3.36 -0.77
CA GLY A 18 -12.15 3.74 0.04
C GLY A 18 -12.44 5.24 -0.07
N HIS A 19 -13.51 5.67 0.62
CA HIS A 19 -13.92 7.08 0.64
C HIS A 19 -13.51 7.74 1.96
N GLU A 20 -12.89 8.91 1.86
CA GLU A 20 -12.60 9.82 2.96
C GLU A 20 -13.61 10.97 2.94
N GLY A 21 -14.84 10.70 3.38
CA GLY A 21 -15.91 11.70 3.38
C GLY A 21 -16.40 12.09 1.98
N GLY A 22 -16.89 13.33 1.82
CA GLY A 22 -17.53 13.81 0.60
C GLY A 22 -16.58 13.90 -0.60
N GLY A 23 -16.46 12.81 -1.36
CA GLY A 23 -15.84 12.77 -2.69
C GLY A 23 -14.32 12.58 -2.75
N SER A 24 -13.62 12.49 -1.61
CA SER A 24 -12.18 12.19 -1.61
C SER A 24 -11.93 10.69 -1.56
N LEU A 25 -11.23 10.15 -2.56
CA LEU A 25 -10.81 8.75 -2.55
C LEU A 25 -9.51 8.60 -1.75
N ARG A 26 -9.35 7.48 -1.06
CA ARG A 26 -8.12 7.14 -0.34
C ARG A 26 -7.82 5.64 -0.35
N HIS A 27 -6.56 5.23 -0.47
CA HIS A 27 -6.15 3.85 -0.22
C HIS A 27 -6.01 3.57 1.27
N PHE A 28 -6.43 2.38 1.66
CA PHE A 28 -6.39 1.88 3.03
C PHE A 28 -5.73 0.51 3.08
N VAL A 29 -5.11 0.20 4.21
CA VAL A 29 -4.58 -1.13 4.55
C VAL A 29 -5.05 -1.45 5.97
N SER A 30 -5.84 -2.51 6.13
CA SER A 30 -6.40 -2.92 7.43
C SER A 30 -7.13 -1.78 8.17
N GLY A 31 -7.83 -0.92 7.41
CA GLY A 31 -8.58 0.23 7.93
C GLY A 31 -7.76 1.51 8.11
N GLU A 32 -6.44 1.43 8.03
CA GLU A 32 -5.55 2.59 8.15
C GLU A 32 -5.31 3.27 6.81
N LYS A 33 -5.31 4.60 6.80
CA LYS A 33 -5.04 5.39 5.59
C LYS A 33 -3.59 5.24 5.18
N VAL A 34 -3.34 5.07 3.88
CA VAL A 34 -1.99 5.16 3.32
C VAL A 34 -1.75 6.59 2.86
N HIS A 35 -0.61 7.18 3.19
CA HIS A 35 -0.23 8.52 2.73
C HIS A 35 0.85 8.44 1.65
N ALA A 36 0.85 9.39 0.72
CA ALA A 36 1.92 9.48 -0.27
C ALA A 36 3.29 9.56 0.44
N GLY A 37 4.26 8.77 -0.01
CA GLY A 37 5.57 8.65 0.62
C GLY A 37 5.63 7.65 1.79
N SER A 38 4.51 7.05 2.23
CA SER A 38 4.52 5.97 3.22
C SER A 38 5.44 4.84 2.76
N TYR A 39 6.14 4.24 3.72
CA TYR A 39 6.93 3.06 3.44
C TYR A 39 5.99 1.90 3.16
N ILE A 40 6.29 1.12 2.12
CA ILE A 40 5.47 -0.02 1.73
C ILE A 40 6.35 -1.20 1.31
N GLU A 41 5.98 -2.40 1.75
CA GLU A 41 6.48 -3.66 1.20
C GLU A 41 5.31 -4.36 0.51
N VAL A 42 5.48 -4.77 -0.74
CA VAL A 42 4.46 -5.49 -1.53
C VAL A 42 4.84 -6.96 -1.60
N LYS A 43 3.91 -7.86 -1.27
CA LYS A 43 4.11 -9.30 -1.39
C LYS A 43 4.17 -9.70 -2.88
N PHE A 44 5.23 -10.39 -3.28
CA PHE A 44 5.37 -10.95 -4.62
C PHE A 44 5.98 -12.35 -4.55
N GLY A 45 5.23 -13.38 -4.94
CA GLY A 45 5.60 -14.77 -4.68
C GLY A 45 5.87 -15.01 -3.19
N ASP A 46 7.00 -15.62 -2.86
CA ASP A 46 7.42 -15.82 -1.47
C ASP A 46 8.11 -14.60 -0.85
N GLY A 47 8.43 -13.58 -1.65
CA GLY A 47 9.21 -12.40 -1.24
C GLY A 47 8.38 -11.14 -0.98
N TRP A 48 9.09 -10.09 -0.52
CA TRP A 48 8.54 -8.75 -0.28
C TRP A 48 9.40 -7.71 -1.01
N ILE A 49 8.78 -6.89 -1.85
CA ILE A 49 9.44 -5.81 -2.59
C ILE A 49 9.21 -4.50 -1.86
N LYS A 50 10.30 -3.81 -1.52
CA LYS A 50 10.26 -2.56 -0.75
C LYS A 50 10.11 -1.35 -1.67
N GLY A 51 9.40 -0.34 -1.21
CA GLY A 51 9.32 0.94 -1.91
C GLY A 51 8.60 2.02 -1.11
N ARG A 52 8.19 3.06 -1.84
CA ARG A 52 7.38 4.17 -1.36
C ARG A 52 6.10 4.22 -2.15
N TYR A 53 4.99 4.29 -1.43
CA TYR A 53 3.68 4.41 -2.05
C TYR A 53 3.52 5.80 -2.64
N GLU A 54 3.17 5.85 -3.93
CA GLU A 54 2.83 7.07 -4.64
C GLU A 54 1.31 7.08 -4.89
N TRP A 55 0.71 8.25 -4.69
CA TRP A 55 -0.74 8.42 -4.70
C TRP A 55 -1.37 8.25 -6.09
N SER A 56 -2.50 7.56 -6.19
CA SER A 56 -3.39 7.60 -7.37
C SER A 56 -4.79 8.09 -6.97
N PHE A 57 -5.40 8.95 -7.80
CA PHE A 57 -6.71 9.57 -7.55
C PHE A 57 -7.87 8.84 -8.23
N CYS A 58 -7.59 7.85 -9.08
CA CYS A 58 -8.60 7.22 -9.92
C CYS A 58 -8.83 5.77 -9.49
N GLN A 59 -10.10 5.37 -9.39
CA GLN A 59 -10.46 3.99 -9.14
C GLN A 59 -10.03 3.10 -10.31
N GLY A 60 -9.38 1.97 -10.01
CA GLY A 60 -8.90 1.04 -11.02
C GLY A 60 -7.59 1.44 -11.70
N ASP A 61 -7.03 2.62 -11.40
CA ASP A 61 -5.69 2.97 -11.85
C ASP A 61 -4.64 2.17 -11.05
N PRO A 62 -3.57 1.70 -11.70
CA PRO A 62 -2.47 1.05 -10.99
C PRO A 62 -1.84 1.99 -9.96
N ILE A 63 -1.59 1.44 -8.78
CA ILE A 63 -0.89 2.11 -7.68
C ILE A 63 0.60 2.05 -7.96
N GLN A 64 1.23 3.22 -8.07
CA GLN A 64 2.67 3.31 -8.28
C GLN A 64 3.43 3.13 -6.97
N ILE A 65 4.48 2.31 -7.02
CA ILE A 65 5.42 2.08 -5.92
C ILE A 65 6.82 2.44 -6.40
N ARG A 66 7.43 3.42 -5.76
CA ARG A 66 8.80 3.85 -6.05
C ARG A 66 9.80 3.00 -5.28
N SER A 67 10.52 2.11 -5.97
CA SER A 67 11.54 1.22 -5.38
C SER A 67 12.93 1.84 -5.32
N GLY A 68 13.19 2.90 -6.10
CA GLY A 68 14.49 3.56 -6.18
C GLY A 68 14.43 4.96 -6.78
N ARG A 69 15.61 5.57 -7.04
CA ARG A 69 15.69 6.96 -7.54
C ARG A 69 14.94 7.13 -8.86
N ASN A 70 15.03 6.17 -9.76
CA ASN A 70 14.38 6.17 -11.08
C ASN A 70 13.64 4.86 -11.37
N GLU A 71 13.31 4.09 -10.34
CA GLU A 71 12.65 2.80 -10.48
C GLU A 71 11.27 2.86 -9.82
N SER A 72 10.28 2.38 -10.55
CA SER A 72 8.92 2.22 -10.06
C SER A 72 8.31 0.96 -10.64
N PHE A 73 7.46 0.34 -9.86
CA PHE A 73 6.58 -0.73 -10.33
C PHE A 73 5.15 -0.39 -9.93
N TYR A 74 4.20 -1.09 -10.52
CA TYR A 74 2.79 -0.83 -10.32
C TYR A 74 2.12 -2.06 -9.73
N ILE A 75 1.19 -1.81 -8.81
CA ILE A 75 0.36 -2.83 -8.20
C ILE A 75 -1.10 -2.44 -8.37
N ASN A 76 -2.01 -3.39 -8.29
CA ASN A 76 -3.43 -3.09 -8.27
C ASN A 76 -3.97 -3.15 -6.84
N GLU A 77 -5.16 -2.57 -6.65
CA GLU A 77 -5.99 -2.86 -5.48
C GLU A 77 -6.10 -4.39 -5.26
N GLY A 78 -6.16 -4.82 -4.00
CA GLY A 78 -6.16 -6.23 -3.62
C GLY A 78 -4.76 -6.86 -3.50
N SER A 79 -3.69 -6.11 -3.75
CA SER A 79 -2.33 -6.57 -3.46
C SER A 79 -2.08 -6.65 -1.95
N LEU A 80 -1.44 -7.72 -1.47
CA LEU A 80 -1.04 -7.83 -0.07
C LEU A 80 0.19 -6.97 0.19
N VAL A 81 0.07 -6.04 1.15
CA VAL A 81 1.12 -5.07 1.46
C VAL A 81 1.35 -4.97 2.96
N ARG A 82 2.53 -4.47 3.32
CA ARG A 82 2.87 -3.98 4.67
C ARG A 82 3.20 -2.51 4.58
N ILE A 83 2.57 -1.69 5.40
CA ILE A 83 2.83 -0.26 5.41
C ILE A 83 3.41 0.19 6.74
N ARG A 84 4.22 1.24 6.68
CA ARG A 84 4.54 2.08 7.83
C ARG A 84 4.35 3.53 7.40
N ASN A 85 3.34 4.16 7.98
CA ASN A 85 3.08 5.60 7.84
C ASN A 85 4.16 6.42 8.55
#